data_AF-A0A327VNJ1-F1
#
_entry.id   AF-A0A327VNJ1-F1
#
_cell.length_a   1.000
_cell.length_b   1.000
_cell.length_c   1.000
_cell.angle_alpha   90.00
_cell.angle_beta   90.00
_cell.angle_gamma   90.00
#
_symmetry.space_group_name_H-M   'P 1'
#
loop_
_entity.id
_entity.type
_entity.pdbx_description
1 polymer ?
#
loop_
_entity_poly.entity_id
_entity_poly.type
_entity_poly.pdbx_seq_one_letter_code
_entity_poly.pdbx_strand_id
1 'polypeptide(L)'
;MPEPQRLEEPLDSFVREIALCVATNGDKGPALFWPENSDTLPELQRLARSVCPPDGWPAAVGNPGFRAAGTGPARVKGLLPQSATIGPKAELLAATIGDVLGLPVRASYRFLPSAAIGARQASGAAEYVVTVLNGACRCRVTRDGNASAGPGRGAVDLRLRGGGTLFVPRNHAYDLLDVHTPTVLMELVLGDPG
;
A
#
# COMPACT_ATOMS: atom_id res chain seq x y z
N MET A 1 -3.79 35.33 5.84
CA MET A 1 -2.96 34.13 6.09
C MET A 1 -3.91 32.97 6.37
N PRO A 2 -4.11 32.03 5.43
CA PRO A 2 -4.87 30.81 5.73
C PRO A 2 -4.13 30.01 6.81
N GLU A 3 -4.86 29.42 7.76
CA GLU A 3 -4.26 28.56 8.78
C GLU A 3 -3.60 27.33 8.13
N PRO A 4 -2.43 26.89 8.62
CA PRO A 4 -1.85 25.64 8.16
C PRO A 4 -2.82 24.51 8.46
N GLN A 5 -3.23 23.77 7.41
CA GLN A 5 -4.07 22.59 7.58
C GLN A 5 -3.32 21.59 8.46
N ARG A 6 -3.87 21.28 9.63
CA ARG A 6 -3.32 20.29 10.55
C ARG A 6 -3.99 18.94 10.32
N LEU A 7 -3.20 17.88 10.43
CA LEU A 7 -3.74 16.53 10.52
C LEU A 7 -4.53 16.38 11.82
N GLU A 8 -5.58 15.56 11.74
CA GLU A 8 -6.34 15.14 12.91
C GLU A 8 -5.45 14.24 13.78
N GLU A 9 -5.70 14.21 15.10
CA GLU A 9 -4.84 13.53 16.09
C GLU A 9 -4.54 12.05 15.77
N PRO A 10 -5.50 11.24 15.26
CA PRO A 10 -5.19 9.86 14.87
C PRO A 10 -4.22 9.72 13.70
N LEU A 11 -4.18 10.72 12.80
CA LEU A 11 -3.24 10.76 11.67
C LEU A 11 -1.88 11.30 12.11
N ASP A 12 -1.82 12.23 13.07
CA ASP A 12 -0.56 12.70 13.66
C ASP A 12 0.15 11.57 14.44
N SER A 13 -0.59 10.77 15.22
CA SER A 13 -0.05 9.56 15.87
C SER A 13 0.55 8.61 14.83
N PHE A 14 -0.20 8.33 13.76
CA PHE A 14 0.24 7.45 12.70
C PHE A 14 1.52 7.93 11.99
N VAL A 15 1.67 9.24 11.78
CA VAL A 15 2.90 9.83 11.24
C VAL A 15 4.11 9.52 12.14
N ARG A 16 3.97 9.71 13.46
CA ARG A 16 5.04 9.45 14.43
C ARG A 16 5.40 7.97 14.49
N GLU A 17 4.40 7.10 14.41
CA GLU A 17 4.59 5.64 14.40
C GLU A 17 5.33 5.18 13.14
N ILE A 18 4.97 5.72 11.97
CA ILE A 18 5.73 5.48 10.73
C ILE A 18 7.17 5.96 10.89
N ALA A 19 7.38 7.18 11.39
CA ALA A 19 8.72 7.73 11.57
C ALA A 19 9.58 6.87 12.49
N LEU A 20 9.01 6.42 13.62
CA LEU A 20 9.68 5.52 14.54
C LEU A 20 9.99 4.16 13.89
N CYS A 21 9.03 3.61 13.13
CA CYS A 21 9.22 2.34 12.42
C CYS A 21 10.36 2.43 11.41
N VAL A 22 10.40 3.48 10.59
CA VAL A 22 11.43 3.71 9.58
C VAL A 22 12.80 3.88 10.25
N ALA A 23 12.90 4.74 11.28
CA ALA A 23 14.14 4.97 12.01
C ALA A 23 14.67 3.70 12.69
N THR A 24 13.78 2.81 13.12
CA THR A 24 14.15 1.58 13.83
C THR A 24 14.53 0.44 12.89
N ASN A 25 13.89 0.35 11.71
CA ASN A 25 13.94 -0.85 10.86
C ASN A 25 14.55 -0.62 9.47
N GLY A 26 14.83 0.63 9.07
CA GLY A 26 15.33 0.97 7.73
C GLY A 26 16.54 0.15 7.29
N ASP A 27 17.46 -0.16 8.22
CA ASP A 27 18.65 -0.98 7.99
C ASP A 27 18.52 -2.44 8.49
N LYS A 28 17.46 -2.75 9.26
CA LYS A 28 17.30 -4.06 9.92
C LYS A 28 16.45 -5.04 9.12
N GLY A 29 15.45 -4.55 8.38
CA GLY A 29 14.57 -5.40 7.59
C GLY A 29 13.10 -4.98 7.64
N PRO A 30 12.20 -5.77 7.02
CA PRO A 30 10.79 -5.47 7.00
C PRO A 30 10.17 -5.57 8.39
N ALA A 31 9.19 -4.71 8.67
CA ALA A 31 8.49 -4.66 9.95
C ALA A 31 6.98 -4.55 9.75
N LEU A 32 6.22 -5.25 10.57
CA LEU A 32 4.76 -5.20 10.59
C LEU A 32 4.32 -4.62 11.94
N PHE A 33 3.48 -3.59 11.90
CA PHE A 33 2.89 -3.01 13.10
C PHE A 33 1.40 -2.71 12.88
N TRP A 34 0.72 -2.41 13.98
CA TRP A 34 -0.66 -1.93 14.00
C TRP A 34 -0.66 -0.57 14.68
N PRO A 35 -1.45 0.40 14.16
CA PRO A 35 -1.57 1.69 14.78
C PRO A 35 -2.01 1.59 16.25
N GLU A 36 -1.37 2.37 17.12
CA GLU A 36 -1.73 2.37 18.55
C GLU A 36 -3.10 3.01 18.78
N ASN A 37 -3.41 4.06 18.02
CA ASN A 37 -4.70 4.73 18.06
C ASN A 37 -5.76 3.96 17.25
N SER A 38 -6.85 3.55 17.90
CA SER A 38 -7.93 2.78 17.28
C SER A 38 -8.68 3.53 16.18
N ASP A 39 -8.62 4.86 16.19
CA ASP A 39 -9.29 5.73 15.22
C ASP A 39 -8.46 5.98 13.96
N THR A 40 -7.17 5.58 13.94
CA THR A 40 -6.30 5.73 12.78
C THR A 40 -6.86 5.01 11.55
N LEU A 41 -7.27 3.74 11.68
CA LEU A 41 -7.81 2.98 10.55
C LEU A 41 -9.11 3.61 9.99
N PRO A 42 -10.11 3.98 10.81
CA PRO A 42 -11.26 4.75 10.35
C PRO A 42 -10.89 6.05 9.62
N GLU A 43 -9.92 6.82 10.11
CA GLU A 43 -9.46 8.03 9.41
C GLU A 43 -8.82 7.72 8.05
N LEU A 44 -7.90 6.76 7.98
CA LEU A 44 -7.29 6.35 6.72
C LEU A 44 -8.32 5.82 5.72
N GLN A 45 -9.35 5.11 6.19
CA GLN A 45 -10.48 4.70 5.33
C GLN A 45 -11.27 5.90 4.81
N ARG A 46 -11.48 6.95 5.60
CA ARG A 46 -12.12 8.20 5.15
C ARG A 46 -11.32 8.87 4.04
N LEU A 47 -9.99 8.91 4.16
CA LEU A 47 -9.10 9.45 3.12
C LEU A 47 -9.23 8.70 1.80
N ALA A 48 -9.38 7.37 1.84
CA ALA A 48 -9.56 6.57 0.63
C ALA A 48 -10.96 6.76 0.01
N ARG A 49 -12.01 6.86 0.84
CA ARG A 49 -13.39 7.08 0.38
C ARG A 49 -13.61 8.41 -0.31
N SER A 50 -12.85 9.46 0.01
CA SER A 50 -12.98 10.74 -0.71
C SER A 50 -12.52 10.65 -2.17
N VAL A 51 -11.76 9.62 -2.50
CA VAL A 51 -11.24 9.36 -3.85
C VAL A 51 -12.02 8.23 -4.55
N CYS A 52 -12.56 7.28 -3.79
CA CYS A 52 -13.26 6.11 -4.32
C CYS A 52 -14.78 6.30 -4.25
N PRO A 53 -15.53 6.16 -5.36
CA PRO A 53 -16.98 6.25 -5.30
C PRO A 53 -17.60 5.12 -4.45
N PRO A 54 -18.77 5.36 -3.84
CA PRO A 54 -19.48 4.38 -3.00
C PRO A 54 -19.89 3.10 -3.78
N ASP A 55 -20.02 3.19 -5.11
CA ASP A 55 -20.34 2.07 -6.00
C ASP A 55 -19.13 1.14 -6.28
N GLY A 56 -18.01 1.37 -5.58
CA GLY A 56 -16.77 0.63 -5.72
C GLY A 56 -15.74 1.35 -6.59
N TRP A 57 -14.52 0.84 -6.57
CA TRP A 57 -13.49 1.23 -7.55
C TRP A 57 -14.05 1.00 -8.95
N PRO A 58 -14.00 1.98 -9.87
CA PRO A 58 -14.53 1.79 -11.21
C PRO A 58 -13.82 0.60 -11.85
N ALA A 59 -14.56 -0.50 -12.00
CA ALA A 59 -14.14 -1.67 -12.74
C ALA A 59 -14.05 -1.24 -14.20
N ALA A 60 -12.91 -0.66 -14.59
CA ALA A 60 -12.61 -0.17 -15.92
C ALA A 60 -13.73 0.71 -16.51
N VAL A 61 -13.46 2.00 -16.66
CA VAL A 61 -13.93 2.65 -17.88
C VAL A 61 -13.29 1.84 -19.01
N GLY A 62 -14.09 0.95 -19.59
CA GLY A 62 -13.64 0.03 -20.60
C GLY A 62 -12.99 0.83 -21.72
N ASN A 63 -11.86 0.34 -22.23
CA ASN A 63 -11.51 0.64 -23.61
C ASN A 63 -12.78 0.43 -24.46
N PRO A 64 -13.27 1.43 -25.20
CA PRO A 64 -14.42 1.26 -26.06
C PRO A 64 -13.99 0.33 -27.20
N GLY A 65 -14.20 -0.97 -27.04
CA GLY A 65 -13.77 -1.96 -28.03
C GLY A 65 -14.10 -3.42 -27.74
N PHE A 66 -14.42 -3.83 -26.51
CA PHE A 66 -14.68 -5.25 -26.22
C PHE A 66 -16.15 -5.55 -25.96
N ARG A 67 -16.86 -5.94 -27.02
CA ARG A 67 -18.14 -6.65 -26.93
C ARG A 67 -17.87 -8.06 -26.40
N ALA A 68 -18.44 -8.40 -25.25
CA ALA A 68 -18.43 -9.75 -24.72
C ALA A 68 -19.43 -10.62 -25.52
N ALA A 69 -18.90 -11.52 -26.35
CA ALA A 69 -19.59 -12.74 -26.74
C ALA A 69 -18.73 -13.92 -26.27
N GLY A 70 -19.33 -14.84 -25.51
CA GLY A 70 -18.75 -16.15 -25.25
C GLY A 70 -18.38 -16.42 -23.78
N THR A 71 -19.16 -17.31 -23.18
CA THR A 71 -18.92 -18.06 -21.94
C THR A 71 -17.59 -18.83 -21.96
N GLY A 72 -16.74 -18.56 -20.97
CA GLY A 72 -15.58 -19.36 -20.57
C GLY A 72 -14.79 -18.63 -19.46
N PRO A 73 -14.14 -19.32 -18.50
CA PRO A 73 -13.36 -18.64 -17.46
C PRO A 73 -12.06 -18.11 -18.08
N ALA A 74 -12.14 -16.91 -18.65
CA ALA A 74 -10.99 -16.23 -19.20
C ALA A 74 -10.03 -15.85 -18.05
N ARG A 75 -8.82 -16.44 -18.07
CA ARG A 75 -7.67 -15.97 -17.28
C ARG A 75 -7.44 -14.49 -17.58
N VAL A 76 -7.85 -13.60 -16.67
CA VAL A 76 -7.47 -12.19 -16.74
C VAL A 76 -6.03 -12.06 -16.26
N LYS A 77 -5.09 -12.31 -17.17
CA LYS A 77 -3.68 -12.01 -16.98
C LYS A 77 -3.50 -10.52 -17.24
N GLY A 78 -3.25 -9.73 -16.19
CA GLY A 78 -2.80 -8.34 -16.34
C GLY A 78 -3.78 -7.22 -16.00
N LEU A 79 -4.64 -7.37 -14.98
CA LEU A 79 -5.12 -6.19 -14.28
C LEU A 79 -3.96 -5.65 -13.43
N LEU A 80 -3.24 -4.68 -13.99
CA LEU A 80 -2.30 -3.87 -13.20
C LEU A 80 -3.06 -3.35 -11.97
N PRO A 81 -2.45 -3.35 -10.78
CA PRO A 81 -2.99 -2.65 -9.64
C PRO A 81 -3.23 -1.20 -10.09
N GLN A 82 -4.49 -0.78 -10.13
CA GLN A 82 -4.81 0.57 -10.52
C GLN A 82 -4.44 1.48 -9.35
N SER A 83 -3.70 2.56 -9.63
CA SER A 83 -3.41 3.63 -8.68
C SER A 83 -4.37 4.78 -8.93
N ALA A 84 -5.16 5.16 -7.92
CA ALA A 84 -6.09 6.28 -8.03
C ALA A 84 -5.39 7.61 -7.72
N THR A 85 -5.89 8.70 -8.31
CA THR A 85 -5.50 10.07 -7.97
C THR A 85 -5.72 10.32 -6.48
N ILE A 86 -4.68 10.67 -5.74
CA ILE A 86 -4.81 10.92 -4.30
C ILE A 86 -5.58 12.23 -4.03
N GLY A 87 -6.29 12.27 -2.90
CA GLY A 87 -6.99 13.47 -2.44
C GLY A 87 -6.06 14.39 -1.61
N PRO A 88 -6.41 15.68 -1.44
CA PRO A 88 -5.55 16.66 -0.77
C PRO A 88 -5.20 16.30 0.67
N LYS A 89 -6.10 15.64 1.42
CA LYS A 89 -5.77 15.16 2.78
C LYS A 89 -4.73 14.02 2.78
N ALA A 90 -4.73 13.16 1.76
CA ALA A 90 -3.73 12.11 1.61
C ALA A 90 -2.36 12.67 1.17
N GLU A 91 -2.38 13.72 0.35
CA GLU A 91 -1.19 14.52 0.03
C GLU A 91 -0.62 15.20 1.28
N LEU A 92 -1.47 15.81 2.11
CA LEU A 92 -1.06 16.41 3.38
C LEU A 92 -0.45 15.37 4.32
N LEU A 93 -1.04 14.18 4.42
CA LEU A 93 -0.48 13.07 5.19
C LEU A 93 0.93 12.69 4.69
N ALA A 94 1.06 12.48 3.38
CA ALA A 94 2.34 12.16 2.76
C ALA A 94 3.40 13.26 3.00
N ALA A 95 3.03 14.53 2.79
CA ALA A 95 3.90 15.67 3.04
C ALA A 95 4.35 15.73 4.50
N THR A 96 3.43 15.54 5.46
CA THR A 96 3.76 15.56 6.89
C THR A 96 4.72 14.42 7.27
N ILE A 97 4.54 13.22 6.71
CA ILE A 97 5.48 12.11 6.89
C ILE A 97 6.85 12.48 6.30
N GLY A 98 6.86 13.09 5.11
CA GLY A 98 8.07 13.52 4.44
C GLY A 98 8.84 14.58 5.22
N ASP A 99 8.15 15.55 5.82
CA ASP A 99 8.74 16.58 6.67
C ASP A 99 9.41 15.97 7.91
N VAL A 100 8.75 15.00 8.56
CA VAL A 100 9.30 14.32 9.74
C VAL A 100 10.50 13.43 9.38
N LEU A 101 10.46 12.76 8.23
CA LEU A 101 11.53 11.88 7.77
C LEU A 101 12.67 12.63 7.04
N GLY A 102 12.46 13.89 6.65
CA GLY A 102 13.41 14.65 5.84
C GLY A 102 13.59 14.12 4.41
N LEU A 103 12.55 13.51 3.83
CA LEU A 103 12.58 12.89 2.49
C LEU A 103 11.24 13.04 1.76
N PRO A 104 11.20 12.99 0.41
CA PRO A 104 9.94 13.04 -0.31
C PRO A 104 9.13 11.76 -0.06
N VAL A 105 7.82 11.90 0.15
CA VAL A 105 6.89 10.78 0.31
C VAL A 105 5.74 10.93 -0.68
N ARG A 106 5.41 9.86 -1.38
CA ARG A 106 4.26 9.82 -2.30
C ARG A 106 3.25 8.80 -1.79
N ALA A 107 2.00 9.23 -1.65
CA ALA A 107 0.90 8.32 -1.37
C ALA A 107 0.26 7.82 -2.67
N SER A 108 -0.26 6.59 -2.63
CA SER A 108 -1.18 6.07 -3.64
C SER A 108 -2.14 5.07 -3.00
N TYR A 109 -3.30 4.86 -3.62
CA TYR A 109 -4.23 3.81 -3.22
C TYR A 109 -4.21 2.69 -4.26
N ARG A 110 -4.23 1.44 -3.77
CA ARG A 110 -4.31 0.26 -4.62
C ARG A 110 -5.55 -0.55 -4.25
N PHE A 111 -6.30 -0.92 -5.28
CA PHE A 111 -7.42 -1.85 -5.17
C PHE A 111 -7.05 -3.21 -5.73
N LEU A 112 -7.25 -4.25 -4.91
CA LEU A 112 -7.06 -5.63 -5.31
C LEU A 112 -8.43 -6.32 -5.36
N PRO A 113 -8.95 -6.67 -6.56
CA PRO A 113 -10.19 -7.43 -6.65
C PRO A 113 -10.01 -8.83 -6.04
N SER A 114 -11.13 -9.47 -5.67
CA SER A 114 -11.10 -10.88 -5.27
C SER A 114 -10.48 -11.75 -6.38
N ALA A 115 -9.72 -12.76 -5.97
CA ALA A 115 -8.95 -13.62 -6.86
C ALA A 115 -7.89 -12.90 -7.71
N ALA A 116 -7.50 -11.66 -7.34
CA ALA A 116 -6.31 -11.02 -7.90
C ALA A 116 -5.09 -11.92 -7.65
N ILE A 117 -4.39 -12.25 -8.73
CA ILE A 117 -3.17 -13.06 -8.69
C ILE A 117 -1.98 -12.09 -8.73
N GLY A 118 -1.27 -11.97 -7.61
CA GLY A 118 0.10 -11.45 -7.56
C GLY A 118 0.24 -10.01 -8.03
N ALA A 119 -0.12 -9.06 -7.17
CA ALA A 119 0.25 -7.66 -7.41
C ALA A 119 1.67 -7.43 -6.87
N ARG A 120 2.67 -7.78 -7.69
CA ARG A 120 4.09 -7.64 -7.37
C ARG A 120 4.53 -6.18 -7.45
N GLN A 121 5.10 -5.66 -6.37
CA GLN A 121 5.86 -4.42 -6.43
C GLN A 121 7.33 -4.79 -6.64
N ALA A 122 7.93 -4.25 -7.71
CA ALA A 122 9.34 -4.47 -7.99
C ALA A 122 10.19 -3.88 -6.86
N SER A 123 11.22 -4.62 -6.46
CA SER A 123 12.24 -4.04 -5.60
C SER A 123 12.95 -2.91 -6.33
N GLY A 124 13.23 -1.84 -5.60
CA GLY A 124 13.88 -0.66 -6.11
C GLY A 124 14.67 0.05 -5.02
N ALA A 125 15.19 1.23 -5.34
CA ALA A 125 15.90 2.09 -4.41
C ALA A 125 14.98 2.72 -3.34
N ALA A 126 13.66 2.64 -3.52
CA ALA A 126 12.66 3.22 -2.64
C ALA A 126 12.26 2.26 -1.51
N GLU A 127 11.82 2.85 -0.40
CA GLU A 127 11.17 2.12 0.70
C GLU A 127 9.66 2.26 0.58
N TYR A 128 8.93 1.28 1.09
CA TYR A 128 7.48 1.25 1.01
C TYR A 128 6.86 1.10 2.39
N VAL A 129 5.77 1.83 2.63
CA VAL A 129 4.85 1.56 3.74
C VAL A 129 3.49 1.19 3.14
N VAL A 130 3.03 -0.02 3.42
CA VAL A 130 1.78 -0.57 2.89
C VAL A 130 0.80 -0.78 4.04
N THR A 131 -0.29 -0.04 4.06
CA THR A 131 -1.35 -0.16 5.08
C THR A 131 -2.61 -0.74 4.48
N VAL A 132 -3.13 -1.81 5.09
CA VAL A 132 -4.43 -2.37 4.68
C VAL A 132 -5.55 -1.55 5.27
N LEU A 133 -6.33 -0.89 4.40
CA LEU A 133 -7.49 -0.12 4.82
C LEU A 133 -8.73 -1.01 4.96
N ASN A 134 -8.90 -1.97 4.05
CA ASN A 134 -10.02 -2.91 4.08
C ASN A 134 -9.60 -4.24 3.45
N GLY A 135 -10.20 -5.34 3.92
CA GLY A 135 -9.92 -6.70 3.43
C GLY A 135 -8.68 -7.32 4.07
N ALA A 136 -8.12 -8.29 3.36
CA ALA A 136 -6.94 -9.04 3.77
C ALA A 136 -6.28 -9.72 2.57
N CYS A 137 -4.97 -9.84 2.62
CA CYS A 137 -4.18 -10.54 1.62
C CYS A 137 -2.97 -11.22 2.26
N ARG A 138 -2.42 -12.23 1.59
CA ARG A 138 -1.08 -12.71 1.92
C ARG A 138 -0.06 -11.74 1.34
N CYS A 139 0.99 -11.47 2.08
CA CYS A 139 2.12 -10.70 1.61
C CYS A 139 3.38 -11.56 1.74
N ARG A 140 4.18 -11.60 0.68
CA ARG A 140 5.51 -12.19 0.70
C ARG A 140 6.53 -11.07 0.50
N VAL A 141 7.45 -10.91 1.44
CA VAL A 141 8.57 -9.96 1.31
C VAL A 141 9.83 -10.75 1.01
N THR A 142 10.58 -10.37 -0.02
CA THR A 142 11.83 -11.03 -0.43
C THR A 142 12.96 -10.02 -0.51
N ARG A 143 14.14 -10.37 0.01
CA ARG A 143 15.35 -9.55 -0.14
C ARG A 143 16.02 -9.76 -1.49
N ASP A 144 16.39 -8.67 -2.17
CA ASP A 144 17.18 -8.70 -3.39
C ASP A 144 18.60 -9.24 -3.13
N GLY A 145 19.15 -9.94 -4.13
CA GLY A 145 20.49 -10.53 -4.06
C GLY A 145 20.51 -11.99 -3.56
N ASN A 146 19.39 -12.52 -3.05
CA ASN A 146 19.28 -13.93 -2.66
C ASN A 146 18.79 -14.85 -3.79
N ALA A 147 19.08 -14.54 -5.05
CA ALA A 147 18.81 -15.44 -6.18
C ALA A 147 19.57 -16.78 -6.07
N SER A 148 20.61 -16.85 -5.22
CA SER A 148 21.44 -18.03 -4.99
C SER A 148 21.21 -18.72 -3.64
N ALA A 149 20.38 -18.14 -2.75
CA ALA A 149 19.98 -18.82 -1.52
C ALA A 149 18.83 -19.77 -1.86
N GLY A 150 18.99 -21.06 -1.57
CA GLY A 150 17.97 -22.08 -1.83
C GLY A 150 16.58 -21.71 -1.29
N PRO A 151 15.52 -22.39 -1.77
CA PRO A 151 14.14 -22.06 -1.45
C PRO A 151 13.94 -22.00 0.08
N GLY A 152 13.67 -20.80 0.61
CA GLY A 152 13.33 -20.58 2.02
C GLY A 152 14.25 -19.66 2.83
N ARG A 153 15.42 -19.24 2.31
CA ARG A 153 16.29 -18.26 3.01
C ARG A 153 16.19 -16.88 2.36
N GLY A 154 15.44 -15.97 2.98
CA GLY A 154 15.35 -14.57 2.57
C GLY A 154 13.96 -14.11 2.10
N ALA A 155 12.92 -14.93 2.29
CA ALA A 155 11.53 -14.55 2.08
C ALA A 155 10.74 -14.67 3.40
N VAL A 156 9.94 -13.67 3.72
CA VAL A 156 9.00 -13.68 4.85
C VAL A 156 7.58 -13.70 4.27
N ASP A 157 6.82 -14.73 4.61
CA ASP A 157 5.40 -14.84 4.30
C ASP A 157 4.58 -14.40 5.51
N LEU A 158 3.68 -13.44 5.32
CA LEU A 158 2.80 -12.89 6.36
C LEU A 158 1.40 -12.65 5.81
N ARG A 159 0.42 -12.47 6.71
CA ARG A 159 -0.95 -12.13 6.36
C ARG A 159 -1.28 -10.72 6.80
N LEU A 160 -1.55 -9.85 5.83
CA LEU A 160 -1.99 -8.49 6.06
C LEU A 160 -3.53 -8.47 6.16
N ARG A 161 -4.04 -7.68 7.09
CA ARG A 161 -5.47 -7.49 7.39
C ARG A 161 -5.72 -6.04 7.74
N GLY A 162 -6.97 -5.58 7.67
CA GLY A 162 -7.36 -4.20 8.01
C GLY A 162 -6.63 -3.65 9.25
N GLY A 163 -6.02 -2.49 9.10
CA GLY A 163 -5.20 -1.81 10.11
C GLY A 163 -3.74 -2.27 10.18
N GLY A 164 -3.36 -3.37 9.53
CA GLY A 164 -1.96 -3.80 9.48
C GLY A 164 -1.14 -2.90 8.54
N THR A 165 -0.01 -2.41 9.05
CA THR A 165 0.94 -1.58 8.31
C THR A 165 2.29 -2.28 8.20
N LEU A 166 2.71 -2.54 6.96
CA LEU A 166 3.97 -3.18 6.62
C LEU A 166 4.95 -2.13 6.12
N PHE A 167 6.11 -2.02 6.77
CA PHE A 167 7.28 -1.34 6.26
C PHE A 167 8.17 -2.33 5.49
N VAL A 168 8.56 -1.95 4.27
CA VAL A 168 9.45 -2.69 3.39
C VAL A 168 10.65 -1.79 3.07
N PRO A 169 11.84 -2.07 3.63
CA PRO A 169 13.02 -1.26 3.39
C PRO A 169 13.57 -1.48 1.98
N ARG A 170 14.58 -0.68 1.62
CA ARG A 170 15.28 -0.79 0.33
C ARG A 170 15.82 -2.19 0.10
N ASN A 171 15.99 -2.56 -1.16
CA ASN A 171 16.47 -3.89 -1.57
C ASN A 171 15.56 -5.04 -1.12
N HIS A 172 14.27 -4.75 -0.85
CA HIS A 172 13.25 -5.76 -0.64
C HIS A 172 12.11 -5.53 -1.62
N ALA A 173 11.65 -6.63 -2.21
CA ALA A 173 10.40 -6.67 -2.97
C ALA A 173 9.29 -7.20 -2.08
N TYR A 174 8.05 -6.87 -2.41
CA TYR A 174 6.90 -7.53 -1.82
C TYR A 174 5.87 -7.94 -2.87
N ASP A 175 5.27 -9.11 -2.66
CA ASP A 175 4.21 -9.68 -3.49
C ASP A 175 2.93 -9.77 -2.67
N LEU A 176 1.82 -9.28 -3.23
CA LEU A 176 0.49 -9.43 -2.63
C LEU A 176 -0.26 -10.56 -3.32
N LEU A 177 -0.62 -11.57 -2.54
CA LEU A 177 -1.09 -12.88 -2.97
C LEU A 177 -2.40 -13.25 -2.23
N ASP A 178 -3.07 -14.30 -2.71
CA ASP A 178 -4.20 -14.95 -2.04
C ASP A 178 -5.29 -13.97 -1.56
N VAL A 179 -5.71 -13.05 -2.44
CA VAL A 179 -6.76 -12.05 -2.16
C VAL A 179 -8.14 -12.71 -2.25
N HIS A 180 -8.70 -13.08 -1.10
CA HIS A 180 -10.02 -13.75 -1.04
C HIS A 180 -11.20 -12.77 -1.03
N THR A 181 -10.99 -11.56 -0.53
CA THR A 181 -11.98 -10.48 -0.47
C THR A 181 -11.39 -9.23 -1.10
N PRO A 182 -12.19 -8.33 -1.70
CA PRO A 182 -11.68 -7.09 -2.24
C PRO A 182 -10.89 -6.33 -1.17
N THR A 183 -9.67 -5.95 -1.51
CA THR A 183 -8.71 -5.38 -0.56
C THR A 183 -8.28 -4.00 -1.04
N VAL A 184 -8.35 -3.03 -0.13
CA VAL A 184 -7.94 -1.64 -0.37
C VAL A 184 -6.69 -1.37 0.46
N LEU A 185 -5.66 -0.84 -0.18
CA LEU A 185 -4.38 -0.56 0.42
C LEU A 185 -4.03 0.92 0.21
N MET A 186 -3.42 1.53 1.20
CA MET A 186 -2.63 2.75 1.02
C MET A 186 -1.17 2.36 0.94
N GLU A 187 -0.49 2.81 -0.10
CA GLU A 187 0.94 2.65 -0.29
C GLU A 187 1.61 4.02 -0.20
N LEU A 188 2.64 4.12 0.64
CA LEU A 188 3.53 5.28 0.73
C LEU A 188 4.89 4.86 0.18
N VAL A 189 5.38 5.58 -0.81
CA VAL A 189 6.73 5.43 -1.35
C VAL A 189 7.61 6.47 -0.68
N LEU A 190 8.64 6.03 0.04
CA LEU A 190 9.59 6.89 0.74
C LEU A 190 10.86 7.05 -0.10
N GLY A 191 11.21 8.29 -0.41
CA GLY A 191 12.30 8.65 -1.31
C GLY A 191 11.85 8.78 -2.76
N ASP A 192 12.80 9.10 -3.64
CA ASP A 192 12.50 9.21 -5.06
C ASP A 192 12.39 7.81 -5.70
N PRO A 193 11.30 7.50 -6.42
CA PRO A 193 11.27 6.34 -7.29
C PRO A 193 12.16 6.68 -8.49
N GLY A 194 13.44 6.28 -8.41
CA GLY A 194 14.39 6.45 -9.51
C GLY A 194 13.92 5.90 -10.84
#